data_AF-A0A2P8D0D1-F1
#
_entry.id   AF-A0A2P8D0D1-F1
#
_cell.length_a   1.000
_cell.length_b   1.000
_cell.length_c   1.000
_cell.angle_alpha   90.00
_cell.angle_beta   90.00
_cell.angle_gamma   90.00
#
_symmetry.space_group_name_H-M   'P 1'
#
loop_
_entity.id
_entity.type
_entity.pdbx_description
1 polymer ?
#
loop_
_entity_poly.entity_id
_entity_poly.type
_entity_poly.pdbx_seq_one_letter_code
_entity_poly.pdbx_strand_id
1 'polypeptide(L)'
;MFSLVLIMANRSAAGVAMYSGLIHEAELLICMEKPGLALERFKRAFSLETPLGKDLLNALICAYQAGDTVAFATMATALLKNGAFSDGCDFYRFFDKIDGPENKESYKQIWKRLVQVTPVHIDLSYRQAVKQLVQADQDVRHYFMDKQTGNYNAVGRDSLNTFDSLNTLRLKRLFETRGFPTEEKIGYDYSFPGNPAIYEIIIRHDRSWTNRKVLDSFFYQATREGKLSPTHYGYWKDQSYWAFDDSASSYQQTPFSHYGTDALVVINDTLYIHKYNGTEKDRINAARKEIYADALDEMAMKANYQFTHKYFRIIDGTYGVWDGMPDEETRKIRQEAYTTTDLKALRYQLAKKYGLKHD
;
A
#
# COMPACT_ATOMS: atom_id res chain seq x y z
N MET A 1 6.48 31.47 11.71
CA MET A 1 6.59 30.09 12.22
C MET A 1 5.17 29.57 12.40
N PHE A 2 4.57 28.99 11.35
CA PHE A 2 3.21 28.46 11.42
C PHE A 2 3.28 27.10 12.11
N SER A 3 2.90 27.06 13.39
CA SER A 3 2.66 25.81 14.09
C SER A 3 1.40 25.21 13.47
N LEU A 4 1.57 24.20 12.62
CA LEU A 4 0.45 23.37 12.17
C LEU A 4 0.02 22.56 13.40
N VAL A 5 -0.91 23.12 14.17
CA VAL A 5 -1.66 22.36 15.16
C VAL A 5 -2.44 21.35 14.33
N LEU A 6 -1.93 20.12 14.29
CA LEU A 6 -2.64 18.97 13.74
C LEU A 6 -3.84 18.75 14.68
N ILE A 7 -4.95 19.44 14.41
CA ILE A 7 -6.21 19.20 15.09
C ILE A 7 -6.53 17.73 14.80
N MET A 8 -6.59 16.90 15.85
CA MET A 8 -7.03 15.52 15.72
C MET A 8 -8.47 15.54 15.22
N ALA A 9 -8.65 15.47 13.90
CA ALA A 9 -9.96 15.43 13.28
C ALA A 9 -10.66 14.17 13.79
N ASN A 10 -11.88 14.32 14.31
CA ASN A 10 -12.77 13.19 14.49
C ASN A 10 -13.07 12.63 13.09
N ARG A 11 -12.49 11.47 12.78
CA ARG A 11 -12.64 10.82 11.48
C ARG A 11 -14.11 10.46 11.28
N SER A 12 -14.75 11.11 10.32
CA SER A 12 -16.10 10.74 9.90
C SER A 12 -16.00 9.85 8.68
N ALA A 13 -16.94 8.92 8.49
CA ALA A 13 -16.96 8.09 7.27
C ALA A 13 -17.04 8.94 5.99
N ALA A 14 -17.65 10.13 6.05
CA ALA A 14 -17.65 11.10 4.97
C ALA A 14 -16.26 11.73 4.74
N GLY A 15 -15.55 12.06 5.82
CA GLY A 15 -14.16 12.56 5.78
C GLY A 15 -13.21 11.58 5.11
N VAL A 16 -13.24 10.31 5.53
CA VAL A 16 -12.43 9.23 4.95
C VAL A 16 -12.76 8.99 3.47
N ALA A 17 -14.04 9.04 3.09
CA ALA A 17 -14.45 8.90 1.70
C ALA A 17 -13.92 10.06 0.83
N MET A 18 -14.03 11.31 1.32
CA MET A 18 -13.53 12.50 0.63
C MET A 18 -12.00 12.49 0.54
N TYR A 19 -11.32 12.11 1.62
CA TYR A 19 -9.87 11.90 1.65
C TYR A 19 -9.45 10.91 0.56
N SER A 20 -10.03 9.71 0.55
CA SER A 20 -9.67 8.65 -0.40
C SER A 20 -9.91 9.10 -1.85
N GLY A 21 -11.03 9.79 -2.12
CA GLY A 21 -11.30 10.37 -3.44
C GLY A 21 -10.24 11.38 -3.89
N LEU A 22 -9.78 12.26 -3.00
CA LEU A 22 -8.71 13.22 -3.30
C LEU A 22 -7.34 12.55 -3.49
N ILE A 23 -7.04 11.49 -2.73
CA ILE A 23 -5.82 10.69 -2.95
C ILE A 23 -5.86 10.04 -4.33
N HIS A 24 -6.99 9.43 -4.71
CA HIS A 24 -7.14 8.82 -6.03
C HIS A 24 -6.96 9.81 -7.16
N GLU A 25 -7.56 11.00 -7.05
CA GLU A 25 -7.34 12.11 -8.00
C GLU A 25 -5.86 12.50 -8.09
N ALA A 26 -5.18 12.63 -6.95
CA ALA A 26 -3.76 12.98 -6.89
C ALA A 26 -2.88 11.94 -7.60
N GLU A 27 -3.14 10.66 -7.37
CA GLU A 27 -2.40 9.55 -7.98
C GLU A 27 -2.64 9.47 -9.49
N LEU A 28 -3.86 9.73 -9.96
CA LEU A 28 -4.12 9.82 -11.40
C LEU A 28 -3.40 11.03 -12.02
N LEU A 29 -3.34 12.17 -11.33
CA LEU A 29 -2.58 13.34 -11.76
C LEU A 29 -1.06 13.07 -11.82
N ILE A 30 -0.51 12.27 -10.89
CA ILE A 30 0.87 11.77 -10.97
C ILE A 30 1.08 11.02 -12.28
N CYS A 31 0.18 10.10 -12.61
CA CYS A 31 0.32 9.27 -13.79
C CYS A 31 0.06 10.01 -15.11
N MET A 32 -0.53 11.20 -15.03
CA MET A 32 -0.64 12.16 -16.13
C MET A 32 0.48 13.20 -16.14
N GLU A 33 1.50 13.01 -15.30
CA GLU A 33 2.69 13.86 -15.21
C GLU A 33 2.36 15.31 -14.84
N LYS A 34 1.36 15.52 -13.98
CA LYS A 34 0.95 16.84 -13.46
C LYS A 34 1.23 16.96 -11.94
N PRO A 35 2.50 16.93 -11.50
CA PRO A 35 2.85 16.85 -10.07
C PRO A 35 2.37 18.04 -9.23
N GLY A 36 2.31 19.25 -9.80
CA GLY A 36 1.78 20.42 -9.10
C GLY A 36 0.30 20.28 -8.72
N LEU A 37 -0.54 19.83 -9.67
CA LEU A 37 -1.96 19.59 -9.41
C LEU A 37 -2.17 18.41 -8.45
N ALA A 38 -1.35 17.35 -8.58
CA ALA A 38 -1.38 16.23 -7.65
C ALA A 38 -1.07 16.69 -6.21
N LEU A 39 -0.06 17.56 -6.04
CA LEU A 39 0.30 18.13 -4.75
C LEU A 39 -0.84 18.93 -4.12
N GLU A 40 -1.59 19.72 -4.90
CA GLU A 40 -2.78 20.43 -4.40
C GLU A 40 -3.84 19.47 -3.87
N ARG A 41 -4.06 18.34 -4.56
CA ARG A 41 -5.00 17.30 -4.12
C ARG A 41 -4.55 16.63 -2.83
N PHE A 42 -3.27 16.28 -2.72
CA PHE A 42 -2.69 15.77 -1.46
C PHE A 42 -2.86 16.76 -0.30
N LYS A 43 -2.51 18.04 -0.49
CA LYS A 43 -2.66 19.08 0.54
C LYS A 43 -4.11 19.18 1.04
N ARG A 44 -5.09 19.12 0.12
CA ARG A 44 -6.51 19.10 0.47
C ARG A 44 -6.89 17.83 1.22
N ALA A 45 -6.45 16.66 0.75
CA ALA A 45 -6.71 15.39 1.43
C ALA A 45 -6.17 15.42 2.88
N PHE A 46 -4.94 15.87 3.06
CA PHE A 46 -4.27 15.87 4.37
C PHE A 46 -4.88 16.88 5.37
N SER A 47 -5.76 17.77 4.90
CA SER A 47 -6.56 18.63 5.78
C SER A 47 -7.81 17.95 6.34
N LEU A 48 -8.21 16.80 5.78
CA LEU A 48 -9.40 16.05 6.17
C LEU A 48 -9.05 14.91 7.14
N GLU A 49 -7.95 14.20 6.89
CA GLU A 49 -7.56 12.98 7.60
C GLU A 49 -6.04 12.90 7.77
N THR A 50 -5.56 12.11 8.75
CA THR A 50 -4.12 11.82 8.83
C THR A 50 -3.70 11.02 7.60
N PRO A 51 -2.66 11.44 6.87
CA PRO A 51 -2.24 10.72 5.70
C PRO A 51 -1.52 9.41 6.01
N LEU A 52 -1.67 8.44 5.11
CA LEU A 52 -0.81 7.26 5.10
C LEU A 52 0.59 7.64 4.59
N GLY A 53 1.59 6.86 4.96
CA GLY A 53 2.99 7.09 4.63
C GLY A 53 3.27 7.04 3.13
N LYS A 54 2.59 6.15 2.40
CA LYS A 54 2.70 6.12 0.94
C LYS A 54 2.18 7.41 0.30
N ASP A 55 1.11 7.99 0.84
CA ASP A 55 0.52 9.24 0.34
C ASP A 55 1.44 10.41 0.66
N LEU A 56 2.01 10.45 1.86
CA LEU A 56 3.05 11.42 2.24
C LEU A 56 4.29 11.32 1.33
N LEU A 57 4.74 10.10 1.01
CA LEU A 57 5.87 9.87 0.11
C LEU A 57 5.57 10.37 -1.31
N ASN A 58 4.42 10.01 -1.86
CA ASN A 58 3.99 10.47 -3.17
C ASN A 58 3.85 12.01 -3.20
N ALA A 59 3.27 12.61 -2.16
CA ALA A 59 3.15 14.06 -2.03
C ALA A 59 4.52 14.74 -1.89
N LEU A 60 5.47 14.16 -1.15
CA LEU A 60 6.85 14.64 -1.03
C LEU A 60 7.55 14.66 -2.39
N ILE A 61 7.39 13.57 -3.17
CA ILE A 61 7.92 13.48 -4.53
C ILE A 61 7.28 14.57 -5.40
N CYS A 62 5.95 14.69 -5.42
CA CYS A 62 5.27 15.76 -6.15
C CYS A 62 5.73 17.16 -5.77
N ALA A 63 5.96 17.43 -4.47
CA ALA A 63 6.49 18.70 -4.00
C ALA A 63 7.92 18.96 -4.49
N TYR A 64 8.76 17.92 -4.54
CA TYR A 64 10.07 18.00 -5.17
C TYR A 64 9.95 18.33 -6.65
N GLN A 65 9.17 17.56 -7.43
CA GLN A 65 9.02 17.78 -8.88
C GLN A 65 8.42 19.14 -9.22
N ALA A 66 7.53 19.65 -8.38
CA ALA A 66 6.88 20.96 -8.56
C ALA A 66 7.73 22.15 -8.09
N GLY A 67 8.92 21.93 -7.50
CA GLY A 67 9.74 23.03 -6.98
C GLY A 67 9.22 23.68 -5.69
N ASP A 68 8.29 23.03 -4.96
CA ASP A 68 7.70 23.55 -3.72
C ASP A 68 8.49 23.07 -2.49
N THR A 69 9.50 23.86 -2.11
CA THR A 69 10.37 23.57 -0.96
C THR A 69 9.63 23.56 0.39
N VAL A 70 8.57 24.36 0.53
CA VAL A 70 7.78 24.46 1.77
C VAL A 70 6.95 23.20 1.96
N ALA A 71 6.24 22.78 0.92
CA ALA A 71 5.50 21.53 0.95
C ALA A 71 6.44 20.34 1.13
N PHE A 72 7.59 20.33 0.44
CA PHE A 72 8.60 19.28 0.59
C PHE A 72 9.04 19.15 2.05
N ALA A 73 9.45 20.26 2.68
CA ALA A 73 9.89 20.23 4.08
C ALA A 73 8.77 19.76 5.03
N THR A 74 7.53 20.14 4.74
CA THR A 74 6.35 19.75 5.53
C THR A 74 6.13 18.23 5.46
N MET A 75 6.08 17.65 4.25
CA MET A 75 5.85 16.20 4.08
C MET A 75 7.04 15.37 4.60
N ALA A 76 8.28 15.85 4.38
CA ALA A 76 9.48 15.21 4.90
C ALA A 76 9.46 15.16 6.44
N THR A 77 9.09 16.26 7.09
CA THR A 77 8.97 16.31 8.55
C THR A 77 7.94 15.30 9.06
N ALA A 78 6.79 15.17 8.39
CA ALA A 78 5.75 14.22 8.77
C ALA A 78 6.25 12.76 8.66
N LEU A 79 6.92 12.40 7.55
CA LEU A 79 7.52 11.08 7.37
C LEU A 79 8.59 10.76 8.42
N LEU A 80 9.49 11.72 8.68
CA LEU A 80 10.57 11.54 9.67
C LEU A 80 10.04 11.37 11.09
N LYS A 81 8.97 12.10 11.47
CA LYS A 81 8.28 11.89 12.75
C LYS A 81 7.74 10.47 12.89
N ASN A 82 7.29 9.87 11.79
CA ASN A 82 6.83 8.48 11.77
C ASN A 82 7.99 7.47 11.65
N GLY A 83 9.24 7.90 11.77
CA GLY A 83 10.42 7.04 11.73
C GLY A 83 10.83 6.59 10.32
N ALA A 84 10.41 7.30 9.27
CA ALA A 84 10.91 7.04 7.93
C ALA A 84 12.43 7.29 7.88
N PHE A 85 13.15 6.47 7.11
CA PHE A 85 14.56 6.62 6.77
C PHE A 85 15.53 6.62 7.97
N SER A 86 15.10 6.15 9.14
CA SER A 86 15.95 6.12 10.36
C SER A 86 17.15 5.17 10.26
N ASP A 87 17.07 4.15 9.40
CA ASP A 87 18.03 3.04 9.35
C ASP A 87 19.10 3.22 8.25
N GLY A 88 19.48 4.47 7.96
CA GLY A 88 20.53 4.80 6.98
C GLY A 88 20.09 4.73 5.51
N CYS A 89 18.78 4.58 5.25
CA CYS A 89 18.22 4.73 3.91
C CYS A 89 18.06 6.22 3.61
N ASP A 90 18.82 6.76 2.67
CA ASP A 90 18.76 8.18 2.35
C ASP A 90 17.79 8.45 1.20
N PHE A 91 16.67 9.15 1.48
CA PHE A 91 15.69 9.52 0.45
C PHE A 91 16.30 10.29 -0.73
N TYR A 92 17.33 11.12 -0.50
CA TYR A 92 17.97 11.86 -1.59
C TYR A 92 18.65 10.97 -2.65
N ARG A 93 18.88 9.67 -2.37
CA ARG A 93 19.34 8.71 -3.38
C ARG A 93 18.32 8.51 -4.50
N PHE A 94 17.05 8.88 -4.29
CA PHE A 94 16.02 8.88 -5.32
C PHE A 94 16.08 10.13 -6.22
N PHE A 95 16.70 11.24 -5.80
CA PHE A 95 16.69 12.49 -6.59
C PHE A 95 17.37 12.37 -7.95
N ASP A 96 18.33 11.46 -8.08
CA ASP A 96 19.00 11.22 -9.35
C ASP A 96 18.13 10.38 -10.32
N LYS A 97 17.07 9.75 -9.81
CA LYS A 97 16.10 8.92 -10.56
C LYS A 97 14.77 9.62 -10.80
N ILE A 98 14.56 10.78 -10.18
CA ILE A 98 13.32 11.54 -10.22
C ILE A 98 13.59 12.83 -10.99
N ASP A 99 12.81 13.08 -12.04
CA ASP A 99 12.80 14.37 -12.72
C ASP A 99 12.34 15.45 -11.75
N GLY A 100 13.07 16.55 -11.66
CA GLY A 100 12.81 17.59 -10.69
C GLY A 100 13.51 18.90 -11.04
N PRO A 101 13.45 19.89 -10.15
CA PRO A 101 14.00 21.22 -10.40
C PRO A 101 15.53 21.18 -10.50
N GLU A 102 16.11 22.19 -11.17
CA GLU A 102 17.56 22.32 -11.35
C GLU A 102 18.31 22.40 -10.00
N ASN A 103 17.68 22.96 -8.97
CA ASN A 103 18.26 23.17 -7.64
C ASN A 103 18.21 21.92 -6.72
N LYS A 104 18.50 20.73 -7.25
CA LYS A 104 18.46 19.46 -6.49
C LYS A 104 19.22 19.51 -5.17
N GLU A 105 20.36 20.20 -5.13
CA GLU A 105 21.20 20.31 -3.93
C GLU A 105 20.49 21.02 -2.78
N SER A 106 19.66 22.03 -3.06
CA SER A 106 18.89 22.72 -2.01
C SER A 106 17.95 21.76 -1.28
N TYR A 107 17.30 20.85 -2.00
CA TYR A 107 16.46 19.81 -1.41
C TYR A 107 17.26 18.81 -0.59
N LYS A 108 18.47 18.43 -1.03
CA LYS A 108 19.37 17.55 -0.27
C LYS A 108 19.73 18.19 1.08
N GLN A 109 20.02 19.49 1.09
CA GLN A 109 20.35 20.23 2.32
C GLN A 109 19.14 20.36 3.25
N ILE A 110 17.94 20.64 2.71
CA ILE A 110 16.70 20.64 3.49
C ILE A 110 16.50 19.26 4.15
N TRP A 111 16.61 18.17 3.38
CA TRP A 111 16.46 16.82 3.89
C TRP A 111 17.46 16.51 5.02
N LYS A 112 18.75 16.74 4.80
CA LYS A 112 19.82 16.50 5.78
C LYS A 112 19.56 17.25 7.08
N ARG A 113 19.16 18.53 6.99
CA ARG A 113 18.80 19.34 8.16
C ARG A 113 17.60 18.72 8.89
N LEU A 114 16.54 18.34 8.18
CA LEU A 114 15.34 17.79 8.80
C LEU A 114 15.61 16.47 9.53
N VAL A 115 16.43 15.59 8.96
CA VAL A 115 16.86 14.34 9.63
C VAL A 115 17.53 14.61 10.98
N GLN A 116 18.33 15.67 11.08
CA GLN A 116 19.03 16.03 12.32
C GLN A 116 18.12 16.64 13.39
N VAL A 117 17.09 17.38 12.99
CA VAL A 117 16.27 18.18 13.92
C VAL A 117 14.88 17.61 14.19
N THR A 118 14.46 16.58 13.44
CA THR A 118 13.11 16.01 13.58
C THR A 118 13.16 14.76 14.45
N PRO A 119 12.67 14.80 15.70
CA PRO A 119 12.60 13.62 16.53
C PRO A 119 11.54 12.65 16.00
N VAL A 120 11.83 11.36 16.11
CA VAL A 120 10.85 10.29 15.86
C VAL A 120 9.81 10.30 16.97
N HIS A 121 8.53 10.23 16.61
CA HIS A 121 7.38 10.32 17.50
C HIS A 121 6.46 9.10 17.34
N ILE A 122 7.03 7.91 17.55
CA ILE A 122 6.31 6.64 17.52
C ILE A 122 6.39 5.96 18.89
N ASP A 123 5.43 5.09 19.21
CA ASP A 123 5.44 4.23 20.38
C ASP A 123 6.42 3.07 20.15
N LEU A 124 7.64 3.25 20.63
CA LEU A 124 8.71 2.24 20.54
C LEU A 124 8.38 0.95 21.31
N SER A 125 7.62 1.03 22.40
CA SER A 125 7.19 -0.16 23.16
C SER A 125 6.20 -0.98 22.34
N TYR A 126 5.23 -0.32 21.69
CA TYR A 126 4.28 -1.01 20.83
C TYR A 126 4.95 -1.56 19.58
N ARG A 127 5.81 -0.78 18.91
CA ARG A 127 6.61 -1.26 17.78
C ARG A 127 7.41 -2.51 18.16
N GLN A 128 8.07 -2.50 19.33
CA GLN A 128 8.87 -3.64 19.78
C GLN A 128 8.01 -4.87 20.07
N ALA A 129 6.82 -4.70 20.67
CA ALA A 129 5.90 -5.81 20.91
C ALA A 129 5.43 -6.46 19.60
N VAL A 130 5.14 -5.66 18.56
CA VAL A 130 4.79 -6.18 17.23
C VAL A 130 5.98 -6.90 16.59
N LYS A 131 7.18 -6.32 16.64
CA LYS A 131 8.41 -6.94 16.12
C LYS A 131 8.74 -8.26 16.80
N GLN A 132 8.51 -8.38 18.11
CA GLN A 132 8.72 -9.63 18.84
C GLN A 132 7.78 -10.75 18.39
N LEU A 133 6.52 -10.44 18.05
CA LEU A 133 5.61 -11.44 17.47
C LEU A 133 6.09 -11.91 16.10
N VAL A 134 6.56 -10.98 15.27
CA VAL A 134 7.12 -11.29 13.94
C VAL A 134 8.39 -12.14 14.08
N GLN A 135 9.28 -11.80 15.00
CA GLN A 135 10.49 -12.58 15.26
C GLN A 135 10.14 -14.00 15.73
N ALA A 136 9.20 -14.13 16.68
CA ALA A 136 8.77 -15.44 17.17
C ALA A 136 8.14 -16.32 16.08
N ASP A 137 7.42 -15.72 15.12
CA ASP A 137 6.93 -16.41 13.93
C ASP A 137 8.08 -16.94 13.06
N GLN A 138 9.07 -16.10 12.77
CA GLN A 138 10.21 -16.47 11.93
C GLN A 138 11.15 -17.48 12.59
N ASP A 139 11.39 -17.38 13.90
CA ASP A 139 12.27 -18.30 14.64
C ASP A 139 11.77 -19.76 14.59
N VAL A 140 10.45 -19.96 14.70
CA VAL A 140 9.86 -21.30 14.58
C VAL A 140 10.08 -21.87 13.17
N ARG A 141 10.00 -21.03 12.15
CA ARG A 141 10.19 -21.45 10.75
C ARG A 141 11.65 -21.80 10.48
N HIS A 142 12.59 -20.95 10.94
CA HIS A 142 14.01 -21.27 10.88
C HIS A 142 14.35 -22.57 11.59
N TYR A 143 13.76 -22.82 12.77
CA TYR A 143 13.91 -24.11 13.45
C TYR A 143 13.49 -25.29 12.58
N PHE A 144 12.33 -25.23 11.91
CA PHE A 144 11.90 -26.32 11.03
C PHE A 144 12.77 -26.44 9.77
N MET A 145 13.23 -25.33 9.20
CA MET A 145 14.17 -25.32 8.06
C MET A 145 15.52 -25.97 8.43
N ASP A 146 16.03 -25.71 9.63
CA ASP A 146 17.34 -26.23 10.08
C ASP A 146 17.26 -27.72 10.48
N LYS A 147 16.10 -28.17 10.96
CA LYS A 147 15.93 -29.52 11.52
C LYS A 147 15.35 -30.53 10.55
N GLN A 148 14.66 -30.09 9.49
CA GLN A 148 13.99 -30.98 8.55
C GLN A 148 14.64 -30.89 7.18
N THR A 149 14.95 -32.05 6.59
CA THR A 149 15.37 -32.13 5.19
C THR A 149 14.13 -32.26 4.29
N GLY A 150 14.11 -31.54 3.16
CA GLY A 150 12.96 -31.52 2.24
C GLY A 150 11.92 -30.45 2.57
N ASN A 151 10.64 -30.73 2.30
CA ASN A 151 9.57 -29.75 2.45
C ASN A 151 9.16 -29.60 3.93
N TYR A 152 9.81 -28.68 4.65
CA TYR A 152 9.54 -28.44 6.08
C TYR A 152 8.09 -28.06 6.35
N ASN A 153 7.38 -27.44 5.39
CA ASN A 153 5.97 -27.10 5.55
C ASN A 153 5.09 -28.35 5.64
N ALA A 154 5.45 -29.45 4.96
CA ALA A 154 4.70 -30.69 5.04
C ALA A 154 4.91 -31.40 6.39
N VAL A 155 6.16 -31.41 6.87
CA VAL A 155 6.52 -32.10 8.12
C VAL A 155 6.06 -31.33 9.36
N GLY A 156 6.18 -30.00 9.34
CA GLY A 156 5.83 -29.11 10.44
C GLY A 156 4.38 -28.61 10.42
N ARG A 157 3.54 -29.08 9.48
CA ARG A 157 2.25 -28.45 9.15
C ARG A 157 1.38 -28.14 10.37
N ASP A 158 1.12 -29.13 11.22
CA ASP A 158 0.23 -28.96 12.38
C ASP A 158 0.82 -28.01 13.43
N SER A 159 2.13 -28.06 13.61
CA SER A 159 2.85 -27.14 14.51
C SER A 159 2.80 -25.73 13.97
N LEU A 160 3.16 -25.52 12.70
CA LEU A 160 3.13 -24.21 12.03
C LEU A 160 1.72 -23.62 12.06
N ASN A 161 0.68 -24.41 11.75
CA ASN A 161 -0.72 -23.98 11.83
C ASN A 161 -1.14 -23.55 13.25
N THR A 162 -0.62 -24.23 14.27
CA THR A 162 -0.89 -23.88 15.68
C THR A 162 -0.19 -22.57 16.05
N PHE A 163 1.08 -22.42 15.64
CA PHE A 163 1.83 -21.18 15.87
C PHE A 163 1.23 -19.98 15.14
N ASP A 164 0.83 -20.15 13.88
CA ASP A 164 0.17 -19.10 13.09
C ASP A 164 -1.11 -18.64 13.81
N SER A 165 -1.95 -19.56 14.29
CA SER A 165 -3.14 -19.21 15.10
C SER A 165 -2.80 -18.45 16.38
N LEU A 166 -1.81 -18.90 17.14
CA LEU A 166 -1.42 -18.25 18.39
C LEU A 166 -0.86 -16.85 18.14
N ASN A 167 -0.07 -16.67 17.08
CA ASN A 167 0.49 -15.37 16.71
C ASN A 167 -0.60 -14.41 16.23
N THR A 168 -1.54 -14.87 15.39
CA THR A 168 -2.70 -14.07 14.97
C THR A 168 -3.55 -13.63 16.16
N LEU A 169 -3.83 -14.53 17.12
CA LEU A 169 -4.58 -14.18 18.33
C LEU A 169 -3.83 -13.18 19.23
N ARG A 170 -2.51 -13.32 19.37
CA ARG A 170 -1.68 -12.36 20.10
C ARG A 170 -1.68 -11.00 19.42
N LEU A 171 -1.57 -10.97 18.09
CA LEU A 171 -1.63 -9.74 17.30
C LEU A 171 -3.00 -9.06 17.44
N LYS A 172 -4.10 -9.83 17.35
CA LYS A 172 -5.46 -9.34 17.61
C LYS A 172 -5.56 -8.68 18.99
N ARG A 173 -5.07 -9.35 20.03
CA ARG A 173 -5.08 -8.82 21.40
C ARG A 173 -4.26 -7.52 21.53
N LEU A 174 -3.13 -7.42 20.82
CA LEU A 174 -2.37 -6.17 20.77
C LEU A 174 -3.19 -5.05 20.12
N PHE A 175 -3.90 -5.33 19.02
CA PHE A 175 -4.73 -4.33 18.34
C PHE A 175 -5.90 -3.89 19.23
N GLU A 176 -6.53 -4.82 19.94
CA GLU A 176 -7.61 -4.52 20.88
C GLU A 176 -7.13 -3.66 22.07
N THR A 177 -5.93 -3.91 22.58
CA THR A 177 -5.42 -3.25 23.79
C THR A 177 -4.67 -1.94 23.52
N ARG A 178 -3.99 -1.82 22.36
CA ARG A 178 -3.18 -0.63 22.00
C ARG A 178 -3.73 0.12 20.77
N GLY A 179 -4.85 -0.34 20.22
CA GLY A 179 -5.45 0.17 18.98
C GLY A 179 -4.72 -0.30 17.73
N PHE A 180 -5.30 0.00 16.56
CA PHE A 180 -4.71 -0.37 15.27
C PHE A 180 -3.30 0.24 15.11
N PRO A 181 -2.29 -0.55 14.71
CA PRO A 181 -0.89 -0.14 14.60
C PRO A 181 -0.62 0.64 13.31
N THR A 182 -1.10 1.88 13.25
CA THR A 182 -0.83 2.78 12.12
C THR A 182 0.65 3.16 12.05
N GLU A 183 1.10 3.64 10.89
CA GLU A 183 2.48 4.08 10.68
C GLU A 183 2.85 5.28 11.56
N GLU A 184 1.90 6.18 11.86
CA GLU A 184 2.09 7.26 12.85
C GLU A 184 2.32 6.72 14.27
N LYS A 185 1.82 5.52 14.60
CA LYS A 185 1.91 4.95 15.94
C LYS A 185 3.15 4.10 16.13
N ILE A 186 3.46 3.23 15.16
CA ILE A 186 4.53 2.25 15.30
C ILE A 186 5.63 2.39 14.25
N GLY A 187 5.52 3.35 13.35
CA GLY A 187 6.44 3.59 12.25
C GLY A 187 6.35 2.56 11.12
N TYR A 188 7.30 2.66 10.18
CA TYR A 188 7.35 1.83 8.98
C TYR A 188 8.19 0.57 9.17
N ASP A 189 7.92 -0.47 8.38
CA ASP A 189 8.83 -1.61 8.28
C ASP A 189 10.08 -1.25 7.48
N TYR A 190 11.25 -1.66 7.97
CA TYR A 190 12.57 -1.20 7.49
C TYR A 190 12.66 0.32 7.29
N SER A 191 11.86 1.07 8.05
CA SER A 191 11.80 2.53 8.02
C SER A 191 11.47 3.11 6.64
N PHE A 192 10.79 2.39 5.75
CA PHE A 192 10.45 2.91 4.41
C PHE A 192 8.94 3.09 4.22
N PRO A 193 8.46 4.30 3.86
CA PRO A 193 7.04 4.53 3.62
C PRO A 193 6.53 3.75 2.39
N GLY A 194 5.39 3.07 2.54
CA GLY A 194 4.86 2.20 1.49
C GLY A 194 5.53 0.82 1.41
N ASN A 195 6.44 0.49 2.33
CA ASN A 195 6.68 -0.91 2.64
C ASN A 195 5.43 -1.52 3.29
N PRO A 196 5.28 -2.84 3.25
CA PRO A 196 4.20 -3.47 3.98
C PRO A 196 4.26 -3.22 5.48
N ALA A 197 3.13 -3.41 6.15
CA ALA A 197 3.06 -3.27 7.59
C ALA A 197 3.99 -4.30 8.27
N ILE A 198 4.61 -3.93 9.39
CA ILE A 198 5.58 -4.78 10.12
C ILE A 198 5.03 -6.19 10.39
N TYR A 199 3.73 -6.30 10.65
CA TYR A 199 3.05 -7.54 10.97
C TYR A 199 2.51 -8.31 9.75
N GLU A 200 2.74 -7.84 8.52
CA GLU A 200 2.19 -8.45 7.30
C GLU A 200 2.50 -9.95 7.21
N ILE A 201 3.71 -10.36 7.56
CA ILE A 201 4.12 -11.76 7.44
C ILE A 201 3.23 -12.71 8.26
N ILE A 202 2.77 -12.28 9.44
CA ILE A 202 1.82 -13.04 10.27
C ILE A 202 0.49 -13.19 9.52
N ILE A 203 0.04 -12.13 8.83
CA ILE A 203 -1.22 -12.13 8.07
C ILE A 203 -1.12 -13.07 6.87
N ARG A 204 0.00 -13.06 6.16
CA ARG A 204 0.24 -13.97 5.03
C ARG A 204 0.21 -15.42 5.49
N HIS A 205 0.83 -15.73 6.64
CA HIS A 205 0.82 -17.07 7.19
C HIS A 205 -0.58 -17.53 7.61
N ASP A 206 -1.34 -16.70 8.34
CA ASP A 206 -2.73 -17.00 8.75
C ASP A 206 -3.60 -17.39 7.54
N ARG A 207 -3.44 -16.65 6.44
CA ARG A 207 -4.23 -16.83 5.21
C ARG A 207 -3.77 -18.00 4.35
N SER A 208 -2.48 -18.34 4.37
CA SER A 208 -1.91 -19.37 3.49
C SER A 208 -2.40 -20.80 3.75
N TRP A 209 -2.82 -21.11 4.98
CA TRP A 209 -3.09 -22.51 5.37
C TRP A 209 -4.56 -22.88 5.57
N THR A 210 -5.39 -21.94 6.02
CA THR A 210 -6.61 -22.32 6.74
C THR A 210 -7.83 -21.45 6.45
N ASN A 211 -7.79 -20.57 5.43
CA ASN A 211 -8.80 -19.52 5.20
C ASN A 211 -9.16 -18.74 6.47
N ARG A 212 -8.25 -18.73 7.46
CA ARG A 212 -8.50 -18.06 8.73
C ARG A 212 -8.46 -16.58 8.43
N LYS A 213 -9.56 -15.93 8.81
CA LYS A 213 -9.84 -14.50 8.56
C LYS A 213 -10.05 -13.80 9.90
N VAL A 214 -9.25 -14.18 10.90
CA VAL A 214 -9.43 -13.78 12.31
C VAL A 214 -9.37 -12.26 12.48
N LEU A 215 -8.60 -11.59 11.64
CA LEU A 215 -8.39 -10.14 11.66
C LEU A 215 -9.16 -9.39 10.56
N ASP A 216 -9.95 -10.06 9.71
CA ASP A 216 -10.58 -9.41 8.55
C ASP A 216 -11.53 -8.28 8.94
N SER A 217 -12.29 -8.44 10.03
CA SER A 217 -13.15 -7.37 10.55
C SER A 217 -12.36 -6.18 11.06
N PHE A 218 -11.20 -6.40 11.71
CA PHE A 218 -10.30 -5.33 12.14
C PHE A 218 -9.75 -4.57 10.94
N PHE A 219 -9.32 -5.27 9.89
CA PHE A 219 -8.77 -4.63 8.70
C PHE A 219 -9.83 -3.89 7.89
N TYR A 220 -11.03 -4.46 7.77
CA TYR A 220 -12.15 -3.79 7.13
C TYR A 220 -12.50 -2.49 7.86
N GLN A 221 -12.66 -2.52 9.19
CA GLN A 221 -12.94 -1.31 9.97
C GLN A 221 -11.78 -0.31 9.90
N ALA A 222 -10.54 -0.77 10.03
CA ALA A 222 -9.37 0.12 9.90
C ALA A 222 -9.32 0.80 8.52
N THR A 223 -9.70 0.10 7.45
CA THR A 223 -9.79 0.69 6.10
C THR A 223 -10.89 1.74 6.04
N ARG A 224 -12.07 1.43 6.57
CA ARG A 224 -13.23 2.34 6.62
C ARG A 224 -12.99 3.57 7.50
N GLU A 225 -12.08 3.47 8.46
CA GLU A 225 -11.62 4.55 9.33
C GLU A 225 -10.37 5.28 8.77
N GLY A 226 -9.88 4.92 7.58
CA GLY A 226 -8.71 5.54 6.94
C GLY A 226 -7.37 5.25 7.65
N LYS A 227 -7.29 4.16 8.44
CA LYS A 227 -6.09 3.71 9.16
C LYS A 227 -5.30 2.65 8.40
N LEU A 228 -5.90 2.07 7.37
CA LEU A 228 -5.31 1.06 6.48
C LEU A 228 -5.65 1.44 5.04
N SER A 229 -4.71 1.25 4.11
CA SER A 229 -4.99 1.53 2.70
C SER A 229 -6.01 0.53 2.14
N PRO A 230 -7.02 1.01 1.37
CA PRO A 230 -7.97 0.14 0.70
C PRO A 230 -7.32 -0.90 -0.23
N THR A 231 -6.27 -0.50 -0.95
CA THR A 231 -5.50 -1.40 -1.83
C THR A 231 -4.81 -2.51 -1.04
N HIS A 232 -4.26 -2.18 0.13
CA HIS A 232 -3.61 -3.16 1.00
C HIS A 232 -4.62 -4.19 1.56
N TYR A 233 -5.79 -3.72 2.01
CA TYR A 233 -6.86 -4.61 2.46
C TYR A 233 -7.37 -5.52 1.33
N GLY A 234 -7.60 -4.96 0.14
CA GLY A 234 -7.97 -5.73 -1.05
C GLY A 234 -6.93 -6.80 -1.39
N TYR A 235 -5.65 -6.43 -1.39
CA TYR A 235 -4.53 -7.35 -1.59
C TYR A 235 -4.56 -8.54 -0.64
N TRP A 236 -4.68 -8.28 0.65
CA TRP A 236 -4.78 -9.37 1.59
C TRP A 236 -6.01 -10.23 1.32
N LYS A 237 -7.19 -9.64 1.08
CA LYS A 237 -8.44 -10.40 0.82
C LYS A 237 -8.31 -11.33 -0.39
N ASP A 238 -7.64 -10.88 -1.43
CA ASP A 238 -7.50 -11.63 -2.67
C ASP A 238 -6.49 -12.79 -2.58
N GLN A 239 -5.52 -12.74 -1.65
CA GLN A 239 -4.50 -13.80 -1.47
C GLN A 239 -5.08 -15.21 -1.27
N SER A 240 -6.30 -15.32 -0.72
CA SER A 240 -6.94 -16.62 -0.46
C SER A 240 -8.19 -16.86 -1.32
N TYR A 241 -8.49 -15.97 -2.28
CA TYR A 241 -9.74 -15.99 -3.04
C TYR A 241 -9.91 -17.30 -3.83
N TRP A 242 -8.85 -17.79 -4.46
CA TRP A 242 -8.90 -18.99 -5.31
C TRP A 242 -8.81 -20.31 -4.55
N ALA A 243 -8.37 -20.28 -3.29
CA ALA A 243 -8.07 -21.49 -2.52
C ALA A 243 -9.22 -21.92 -1.61
N PHE A 244 -10.09 -20.99 -1.19
CA PHE A 244 -11.11 -21.26 -0.19
C PHE A 244 -12.36 -20.40 -0.40
N ASP A 245 -13.54 -21.02 -0.30
CA ASP A 245 -14.82 -20.28 -0.29
C ASP A 245 -14.81 -19.25 0.85
N ASP A 246 -15.06 -17.97 0.52
CA ASP A 246 -15.14 -16.90 1.52
C ASP A 246 -16.46 -16.99 2.30
N SER A 247 -16.54 -17.93 3.23
CA SER A 247 -17.68 -18.05 4.15
C SER A 247 -17.71 -16.95 5.22
N ALA A 248 -16.76 -16.00 5.21
CA ALA A 248 -16.43 -15.15 6.36
C ALA A 248 -16.69 -13.65 6.14
N SER A 249 -17.44 -13.24 5.12
CA SER A 249 -17.74 -11.84 4.81
C SER A 249 -18.92 -11.25 5.60
N SER A 250 -19.42 -11.92 6.64
CA SER A 250 -20.58 -11.49 7.44
C SER A 250 -20.38 -10.18 8.22
N TYR A 251 -19.14 -9.70 8.35
CA TYR A 251 -18.82 -8.41 8.96
C TYR A 251 -18.97 -7.22 7.98
N GLN A 252 -19.15 -7.49 6.68
CA GLN A 252 -19.34 -6.49 5.63
C GLN A 252 -20.83 -6.18 5.45
N GLN A 253 -21.15 -4.99 4.97
CA GLN A 253 -22.54 -4.66 4.63
C GLN A 253 -22.98 -5.45 3.40
N THR A 254 -22.09 -5.56 2.40
CA THR A 254 -22.26 -6.44 1.26
C THR A 254 -21.09 -7.42 1.23
N PRO A 255 -21.35 -8.74 1.28
CA PRO A 255 -20.27 -9.72 1.33
C PRO A 255 -19.56 -9.80 -0.02
N PHE A 256 -18.28 -9.43 -0.04
CA PHE A 256 -17.40 -9.53 -1.20
C PHE A 256 -16.19 -10.38 -0.90
N SER A 257 -15.84 -11.25 -1.84
CA SER A 257 -14.71 -12.17 -1.75
C SER A 257 -13.52 -11.77 -2.60
N HIS A 258 -13.69 -10.82 -3.53
CA HIS A 258 -12.69 -10.45 -4.53
C HIS A 258 -12.66 -8.96 -4.82
N TYR A 259 -11.46 -8.37 -4.78
CA TYR A 259 -11.16 -6.97 -5.03
C TYR A 259 -10.24 -6.76 -6.26
N GLY A 260 -9.84 -7.82 -6.95
CA GLY A 260 -9.10 -7.80 -8.23
C GLY A 260 -7.65 -7.32 -8.14
N THR A 261 -7.03 -7.35 -6.97
CA THR A 261 -5.62 -6.95 -6.76
C THR A 261 -4.62 -8.01 -7.19
N ASP A 262 -5.06 -9.25 -7.40
CA ASP A 262 -4.32 -10.37 -7.96
C ASP A 262 -4.10 -10.26 -9.49
N ALA A 263 -4.71 -9.26 -10.12
CA ALA A 263 -4.64 -9.01 -11.57
C ALA A 263 -3.28 -8.52 -12.10
N LEU A 264 -2.23 -8.44 -11.27
CA LEU A 264 -0.97 -7.79 -11.59
C LEU A 264 0.18 -8.80 -11.61
N VAL A 265 0.60 -9.21 -12.81
CA VAL A 265 1.61 -10.25 -13.01
C VAL A 265 2.81 -9.70 -13.79
N VAL A 266 4.02 -9.96 -13.35
CA VAL A 266 5.25 -9.63 -14.07
C VAL A 266 5.88 -10.92 -14.59
N ILE A 267 6.03 -11.02 -15.91
CA ILE A 267 6.66 -12.18 -16.57
C ILE A 267 7.83 -11.65 -17.39
N ASN A 268 9.04 -12.13 -17.09
CA ASN A 268 10.28 -11.70 -17.75
C ASN A 268 10.37 -10.16 -17.88
N ASP A 269 10.30 -9.46 -16.74
CA ASP A 269 10.32 -7.99 -16.62
C ASP A 269 9.20 -7.24 -17.37
N THR A 270 8.14 -7.92 -17.82
CA THR A 270 6.98 -7.29 -18.45
C THR A 270 5.76 -7.39 -17.55
N LEU A 271 5.15 -6.26 -17.23
CA LEU A 271 3.88 -6.21 -16.49
C LEU A 271 2.71 -6.56 -17.41
N TYR A 272 1.91 -7.52 -16.96
CA TYR A 272 0.61 -7.89 -17.50
C TYR A 272 -0.46 -7.54 -16.46
N ILE A 273 -1.50 -6.84 -16.90
CA ILE A 273 -2.61 -6.42 -16.06
C ILE A 273 -3.87 -7.07 -16.59
N HIS A 274 -4.48 -7.98 -15.84
CA HIS A 274 -5.67 -8.70 -16.28
C HIS A 274 -6.85 -7.75 -16.55
N LYS A 275 -7.55 -7.98 -17.66
CA LYS A 275 -8.69 -7.20 -18.13
C LYS A 275 -9.98 -7.98 -17.92
N TYR A 276 -10.63 -7.73 -16.78
CA TYR A 276 -11.90 -8.34 -16.44
C TYR A 276 -13.02 -8.00 -17.44
N ASN A 277 -13.93 -8.95 -17.68
CA ASN A 277 -15.16 -8.72 -18.45
C ASN A 277 -16.13 -7.78 -17.72
N GLY A 278 -17.13 -7.23 -18.43
CA GLY A 278 -18.02 -6.21 -17.89
C GLY A 278 -18.73 -6.59 -16.58
N THR A 279 -19.34 -7.77 -16.52
CA THR A 279 -20.09 -8.22 -15.33
C THR A 279 -19.18 -8.43 -14.12
N GLU A 280 -18.03 -9.08 -14.32
CA GLU A 280 -17.07 -9.31 -13.24
C GLU A 280 -16.42 -8.01 -12.76
N LYS A 281 -16.03 -7.15 -13.71
CA LYS A 281 -15.49 -5.82 -13.44
C LYS A 281 -16.45 -4.97 -12.61
N ASP A 282 -17.74 -4.98 -12.94
CA ASP A 282 -18.75 -4.21 -12.20
C ASP A 282 -18.91 -4.75 -10.76
N ARG A 283 -18.90 -6.08 -10.59
CA ARG A 283 -18.94 -6.71 -9.26
C ARG A 283 -17.71 -6.33 -8.43
N ILE A 284 -16.51 -6.41 -9.00
CA ILE A 284 -15.27 -6.05 -8.31
C ILE A 284 -15.23 -4.55 -7.99
N ASN A 285 -15.66 -3.69 -8.92
CA ASN A 285 -15.72 -2.25 -8.68
C ASN A 285 -16.73 -1.88 -7.58
N ALA A 286 -17.85 -2.60 -7.47
CA ALA A 286 -18.77 -2.44 -6.36
C ALA A 286 -18.10 -2.78 -5.01
N ALA A 287 -17.35 -3.89 -4.95
CA ALA A 287 -16.57 -4.27 -3.78
C ALA A 287 -15.53 -3.22 -3.39
N ARG A 288 -14.74 -2.77 -4.37
CA ARG A 288 -13.70 -1.76 -4.21
C ARG A 288 -14.28 -0.43 -3.71
N LYS A 289 -15.43 -0.01 -4.24
CA LYS A 289 -16.14 1.19 -3.77
C LYS A 289 -16.55 1.12 -2.30
N GLU A 290 -16.94 -0.06 -1.79
CA GLU A 290 -17.30 -0.22 -0.37
C GLU A 290 -16.13 0.08 0.58
N ILE A 291 -14.90 -0.18 0.15
CA ILE A 291 -13.70 0.11 0.95
C ILE A 291 -12.99 1.39 0.52
N TYR A 292 -13.62 2.21 -0.33
CA TYR A 292 -13.04 3.42 -0.90
C TYR A 292 -11.78 3.18 -1.75
N ALA A 293 -11.64 2.02 -2.39
CA ALA A 293 -10.59 1.75 -3.38
C ALA A 293 -10.99 2.25 -4.79
N ASP A 294 -9.98 2.54 -5.62
CA ASP A 294 -10.14 2.93 -7.03
C ASP A 294 -10.93 1.93 -7.86
N ALA A 295 -11.46 2.34 -9.02
CA ALA A 295 -11.92 1.36 -10.00
C ALA A 295 -10.75 0.54 -10.59
N LEU A 296 -11.04 -0.66 -11.10
CA LEU A 296 -10.04 -1.54 -11.72
C LEU A 296 -9.24 -0.88 -12.85
N ASP A 297 -9.89 -0.05 -13.66
CA ASP A 297 -9.21 0.65 -14.75
C ASP A 297 -8.21 1.69 -14.21
N GLU A 298 -8.64 2.48 -13.22
CA GLU A 298 -7.77 3.45 -12.56
C GLU A 298 -6.57 2.73 -11.90
N MET A 299 -6.81 1.59 -11.26
CA MET A 299 -5.76 0.72 -10.72
C MET A 299 -4.81 0.21 -11.81
N ALA A 300 -5.31 -0.23 -12.97
CA ALA A 300 -4.50 -0.72 -14.08
C ALA A 300 -3.53 0.37 -14.58
N MET A 301 -4.05 1.58 -14.76
CA MET A 301 -3.25 2.72 -15.19
C MET A 301 -2.18 3.07 -14.12
N LYS A 302 -2.57 3.14 -12.85
CA LYS A 302 -1.65 3.38 -11.71
C LYS A 302 -0.57 2.31 -11.59
N ALA A 303 -0.92 1.02 -11.72
CA ALA A 303 0.01 -0.09 -11.68
C ALA A 303 1.05 -0.02 -12.81
N ASN A 304 0.60 0.29 -14.04
CA ASN A 304 1.48 0.49 -15.18
C ASN A 304 2.45 1.64 -14.95
N TYR A 305 1.97 2.78 -14.43
CA TYR A 305 2.83 3.93 -14.15
C TYR A 305 3.84 3.66 -13.02
N GLN A 306 3.43 3.01 -11.93
CA GLN A 306 4.33 2.63 -10.83
C GLN A 306 5.40 1.64 -11.29
N PHE A 307 5.07 0.72 -12.20
CA PHE A 307 6.01 -0.27 -12.72
C PHE A 307 7.20 0.38 -13.44
N THR A 308 6.95 1.46 -14.19
CA THR A 308 8.00 2.26 -14.84
C THR A 308 8.63 3.27 -13.88
N HIS A 309 7.86 3.84 -12.94
CA HIS A 309 8.31 4.86 -11.99
C HIS A 309 8.35 4.31 -10.56
N LYS A 310 9.28 3.38 -10.33
CA LYS A 310 9.41 2.59 -9.07
C LYS A 310 9.67 3.42 -7.80
N TYR A 311 9.81 4.73 -7.90
CA TYR A 311 9.96 5.63 -6.74
C TYR A 311 8.61 6.09 -6.17
N PHE A 312 7.52 6.02 -6.94
CA PHE A 312 6.17 6.20 -6.40
C PHE A 312 5.67 4.92 -5.70
N ARG A 313 4.75 5.09 -4.75
CA ARG A 313 4.07 4.03 -3.99
C ARG A 313 2.56 4.29 -4.03
N ILE A 314 1.92 3.87 -5.11
CA ILE A 314 0.51 4.03 -5.40
C ILE A 314 -0.24 2.71 -5.09
N ILE A 315 0.17 1.62 -5.75
CA ILE A 315 -0.39 0.30 -5.56
C ILE A 315 0.35 -0.43 -4.44
N ASP A 316 -0.41 -0.92 -3.47
CA ASP A 316 0.08 -1.81 -2.42
C ASP A 316 0.05 -3.27 -2.88
N GLY A 317 0.95 -4.08 -2.32
CA GLY A 317 1.09 -5.50 -2.65
C GLY A 317 2.25 -5.77 -3.60
N THR A 318 2.54 -7.06 -3.76
CA THR A 318 3.58 -7.52 -4.68
C THR A 318 2.96 -7.92 -6.01
N TYR A 319 3.58 -7.51 -7.10
CA TYR A 319 3.33 -8.14 -8.39
C TYR A 319 3.61 -9.64 -8.28
N GLY A 320 2.75 -10.48 -8.86
CA GLY A 320 3.09 -11.89 -9.03
C GLY A 320 4.23 -11.99 -10.04
N VAL A 321 5.45 -12.31 -9.60
CA VAL A 321 6.62 -12.40 -10.47
C VAL A 321 6.84 -13.84 -10.90
N TRP A 322 6.98 -14.06 -12.21
CA TRP A 322 7.19 -15.38 -12.81
C TRP A 322 8.30 -15.32 -13.86
N ASP A 323 9.46 -15.88 -13.51
CA ASP A 323 10.58 -16.00 -14.43
C ASP A 323 10.54 -17.36 -15.14
N GLY A 324 10.70 -17.37 -16.46
CA GLY A 324 10.73 -18.61 -17.24
C GLY A 324 9.37 -19.29 -17.42
N MET A 325 8.27 -18.54 -17.32
CA MET A 325 6.93 -19.07 -17.64
C MET A 325 6.88 -19.57 -19.10
N PRO A 326 6.25 -20.73 -19.38
CA PRO A 326 6.12 -21.23 -20.75
C PRO A 326 5.46 -20.23 -21.69
N ASP A 327 5.90 -20.20 -22.95
CA ASP A 327 5.40 -19.26 -23.98
C ASP A 327 3.89 -19.38 -24.23
N GLU A 328 3.35 -20.60 -24.12
CA GLU A 328 1.91 -20.84 -24.29
C GLU A 328 1.10 -20.15 -23.18
N GLU A 329 1.51 -20.29 -21.93
CA GLU A 329 0.86 -19.67 -20.78
C GLU A 329 1.02 -18.15 -20.81
N THR A 330 2.21 -17.66 -21.15
CA THR A 330 2.48 -16.23 -21.35
C THR A 330 1.56 -15.64 -22.42
N ARG A 331 1.25 -16.39 -23.49
CA ARG A 331 0.34 -15.96 -24.56
C ARG A 331 -1.10 -15.86 -24.08
N LYS A 332 -1.58 -16.79 -23.24
CA LYS A 332 -2.92 -16.75 -22.64
C LYS A 332 -3.07 -15.50 -21.77
N ILE A 333 -2.11 -15.27 -20.87
CA ILE A 333 -2.09 -14.07 -20.01
C ILE A 333 -2.07 -12.79 -20.84
N ARG A 334 -1.27 -12.75 -21.91
CA ARG A 334 -1.22 -11.59 -22.82
C ARG A 334 -2.57 -11.30 -23.50
N GLN A 335 -3.32 -12.32 -23.90
CA GLN A 335 -4.61 -12.16 -24.57
C GLN A 335 -5.69 -11.61 -23.62
N GLU A 336 -5.55 -11.88 -22.33
CA GLU A 336 -6.45 -11.41 -21.28
C GLU A 336 -5.99 -10.10 -20.63
N ALA A 337 -4.81 -9.59 -20.98
CA ALA A 337 -4.24 -8.39 -20.38
C ALA A 337 -4.61 -7.11 -21.14
N TYR A 338 -4.56 -5.99 -20.44
CA TYR A 338 -4.53 -4.67 -21.07
C TYR A 338 -3.37 -4.54 -22.05
N THR A 339 -3.67 -4.12 -23.28
CA THR A 339 -2.63 -3.76 -24.26
C THR A 339 -2.16 -2.32 -24.02
N THR A 340 -1.02 -1.95 -24.63
CA THR A 340 -0.56 -0.55 -24.66
C THR A 340 -1.61 0.38 -25.27
N THR A 341 -2.36 -0.08 -26.27
CA THR A 341 -3.44 0.68 -26.90
C THR A 341 -4.60 0.89 -25.93
N ASP A 342 -5.00 -0.15 -25.18
CA ASP A 342 -6.03 -0.03 -24.16
C ASP A 342 -5.63 0.98 -23.08
N LEU A 343 -4.40 0.91 -22.57
CA LEU A 343 -3.91 1.83 -21.52
C LEU A 343 -3.84 3.29 -22.00
N LYS A 344 -3.48 3.52 -23.27
CA LYS A 344 -3.53 4.87 -23.88
C LYS A 344 -4.96 5.39 -23.99
N ALA A 345 -5.88 4.56 -24.49
CA ALA A 345 -7.30 4.93 -24.58
C ALA A 345 -7.87 5.24 -23.20
N LEU A 346 -7.49 4.45 -22.20
CA LEU A 346 -7.89 4.67 -20.81
C LEU A 346 -7.31 5.96 -20.23
N ARG A 347 -6.03 6.26 -20.46
CA ARG A 347 -5.42 7.55 -20.06
C ARG A 347 -6.21 8.73 -20.62
N TYR A 348 -6.62 8.66 -21.89
CA TYR A 348 -7.45 9.68 -22.52
C TYR A 348 -8.83 9.82 -21.87
N GLN A 349 -9.52 8.70 -21.62
CA GLN A 349 -10.83 8.71 -20.97
C GLN A 349 -10.76 9.30 -19.55
N LEU A 350 -9.74 8.92 -18.77
CA LEU A 350 -9.52 9.44 -17.43
C LEU A 350 -9.15 10.92 -17.47
N ALA A 351 -8.26 11.35 -18.37
CA ALA A 351 -7.94 12.77 -18.53
C ALA A 351 -9.21 13.60 -18.79
N LYS A 352 -10.09 13.13 -19.68
CA LYS A 352 -11.39 13.76 -19.94
C LYS A 352 -12.30 13.77 -18.70
N LYS A 353 -12.42 12.65 -17.98
CA LYS A 353 -13.21 12.53 -16.75
C LYS A 353 -12.81 13.58 -15.71
N TYR A 354 -11.52 13.90 -15.61
CA TYR A 354 -10.98 14.87 -14.65
C TYR A 354 -10.77 16.27 -15.24
N GLY A 355 -11.25 16.54 -16.46
CA GLY A 355 -11.17 17.87 -17.08
C GLY A 355 -9.75 18.29 -17.47
N LEU A 356 -8.85 17.34 -17.67
CA LEU A 356 -7.45 17.58 -18.04
C LEU A 356 -7.33 17.63 -19.56
N LYS A 357 -6.61 18.63 -20.09
CA LYS A 357 -6.26 18.67 -21.51
C LYS A 357 -5.28 17.54 -21.79
N HIS A 358 -5.58 16.75 -22.83
CA HIS A 358 -4.62 15.79 -23.36
C HIS A 358 -3.73 16.56 -24.33
N ASP A 359 -2.44 16.65 -24.00
CA ASP A 359 -1.43 17.20 -24.89
C ASP A 359 -1.02 16.16 -25.95
#